data_AF-A0A2A5H8V7-F1
#
_entry.id   AF-A0A2A5H8V7-F1
#
_cell.length_a   1.000
_cell.length_b   1.000
_cell.length_c   1.000
_cell.angle_alpha   90.00
_cell.angle_beta   90.00
_cell.angle_gamma   90.00
#
_symmetry.space_group_name_H-M   'P 1'
#
loop_
_entity.id
_entity.type
_entity.pdbx_description
1 polymer ?
#
loop_
_entity_poly.entity_id
_entity_poly.type
_entity_poly.pdbx_seq_one_letter_code
_entity_poly.pdbx_strand_id
1 'polypeptide(L)'
;MEKSQTILKNTTKKDVFIFILLFVLLFSSTALFSQHQIGHTTITFQDANRNNRSIETEIYYPAATAGTNVAMSSGQYPVIVFGHGFVMAWSAYENLWTEFVPRGYIMVFPRTEGNMFSTDHQQFGWDLQFLVHQMQIEGTTSSSIFYNGVAPKTALMGHSMGGGAAFLAADSLAQSNTPYFNTLIGLAPAESTSNGVSSINSAKTVTVPSLILSGAQDGVTPPVDHHIPMYDSLAAACKTFISIIGGAHCYFAEPNFNCDFGEGTASSGISITRGEQHAVTFDFVNPWLDYTLKGDCNAFVEFNDSLQNSPRINHNQVCTPNPIPSINANGNILTSSTTGVSYQWYLDGNPIPNSNMVSITATASGNYEVEVFYTDGCSEISTPYTIVISVVNELEEGNINIYPNPVSSFINLDLPDNKKYFVSIMDFTGKDVLMQLVDNKKLDVSALPSGIYILQLQSEKLVYTTKLVKR
;
A
#
# COMPACT_ATOMS: atom_id res chain seq x y z
N MET A 1 -39.89 16.59 21.38
CA MET A 1 -40.16 16.06 20.03
C MET A 1 -40.84 17.13 19.15
N GLU A 2 -40.40 18.40 19.23
CA GLU A 2 -41.15 19.53 18.65
C GLU A 2 -40.23 20.73 18.30
N LYS A 3 -38.97 20.46 17.93
CA LYS A 3 -38.01 21.49 17.49
C LYS A 3 -37.27 21.17 16.18
N SER A 4 -37.66 20.11 15.47
CA SER A 4 -36.98 19.67 14.23
C SER A 4 -37.80 19.89 12.96
N GLN A 5 -38.95 20.56 13.01
CA GLN A 5 -39.83 20.77 11.84
C GLN A 5 -39.86 22.19 11.28
N THR A 6 -39.12 23.15 11.85
CA THR A 6 -39.25 24.57 11.44
C THR A 6 -38.18 25.03 10.44
N ILE A 7 -37.18 24.21 10.10
CA ILE A 7 -36.08 24.64 9.21
C ILE A 7 -36.34 24.28 7.72
N LEU A 8 -37.35 23.46 7.41
CA LEU A 8 -37.59 22.96 6.04
C LEU A 8 -38.63 23.75 5.22
N LYS A 9 -39.07 24.93 5.66
CA LYS A 9 -40.19 25.65 5.01
C LYS A 9 -39.84 26.83 4.10
N ASN A 10 -38.56 27.14 3.88
CA ASN A 10 -38.15 28.28 3.04
C ASN A 10 -37.10 27.95 1.97
N THR A 11 -37.00 26.70 1.52
CA THR A 11 -36.13 26.33 0.39
C THR A 11 -36.97 26.42 -0.89
N THR A 12 -36.74 27.43 -1.73
CA THR A 12 -37.46 27.53 -3.00
C THR A 12 -37.02 26.41 -3.94
N LYS A 13 -37.86 26.00 -4.91
CA LYS A 13 -37.49 24.97 -5.91
C LYS A 13 -36.17 25.27 -6.63
N LYS A 14 -35.76 26.54 -6.69
CA LYS A 14 -34.47 26.98 -7.24
C LYS A 14 -33.29 26.60 -6.33
N ASP A 15 -33.45 26.69 -5.02
CA ASP A 15 -32.42 26.38 -4.03
C ASP A 15 -32.18 24.86 -3.89
N VAL A 16 -33.24 24.06 -4.04
CA VAL A 16 -33.13 22.58 -4.11
C VAL A 16 -32.45 22.14 -5.42
N PHE A 17 -32.73 22.82 -6.53
CA PHE A 17 -32.09 22.52 -7.81
C PHE A 17 -30.60 22.93 -7.82
N ILE A 18 -30.25 24.05 -7.18
CA ILE A 18 -28.87 24.51 -7.00
C ILE A 18 -28.10 23.58 -6.05
N PHE A 19 -28.72 23.09 -4.97
CA PHE A 19 -28.10 22.08 -4.09
C PHE A 19 -27.91 20.73 -4.78
N ILE A 20 -28.85 20.28 -5.60
CA ILE A 20 -28.69 19.05 -6.39
C ILE A 20 -27.62 19.24 -7.48
N LEU A 21 -27.54 20.40 -8.14
CA LEU A 21 -26.46 20.69 -9.08
C LEU A 21 -25.09 20.78 -8.40
N LEU A 22 -24.99 21.39 -7.22
CA LEU A 22 -23.75 21.47 -6.44
C LEU A 22 -23.33 20.10 -5.87
N PHE A 23 -24.28 19.26 -5.45
CA PHE A 23 -24.00 17.91 -4.97
C PHE A 23 -23.60 16.96 -6.12
N VAL A 24 -24.18 17.14 -7.32
CA VAL A 24 -23.76 16.43 -8.53
C VAL A 24 -22.40 16.92 -9.03
N LEU A 25 -22.09 18.22 -8.93
CA LEU A 25 -20.79 18.79 -9.31
C LEU A 25 -19.66 18.47 -8.32
N LEU A 26 -19.97 18.25 -7.03
CA LEU A 26 -18.98 17.84 -6.02
C LEU A 26 -18.66 16.33 -6.03
N PHE A 27 -19.49 15.51 -6.69
CA PHE A 27 -19.24 14.07 -6.91
C PHE A 27 -18.89 13.71 -8.36
N SER A 28 -18.73 14.71 -9.23
CA SER A 28 -18.23 14.52 -10.60
C SER A 28 -16.91 15.24 -10.81
N SER A 29 -15.96 15.08 -9.88
CA SER A 29 -14.55 15.14 -10.26
C SER A 29 -14.18 13.82 -10.93
N THR A 30 -14.72 13.54 -12.12
CA THR A 30 -13.97 12.69 -13.04
C THR A 30 -12.71 13.50 -13.36
N ALA A 31 -11.61 13.18 -12.69
CA ALA A 31 -10.31 13.63 -13.14
C ALA A 31 -10.24 13.25 -14.62
N LEU A 32 -10.28 14.25 -15.50
CA LEU A 32 -10.00 14.07 -16.91
C LEU A 32 -8.51 13.74 -16.99
N PHE A 33 -8.16 12.49 -16.72
CA PHE A 33 -6.83 11.97 -17.01
C PHE A 33 -6.67 12.10 -18.52
N SER A 34 -5.65 12.85 -18.94
CA SER A 34 -5.23 12.85 -20.33
C SER A 34 -4.82 11.42 -20.68
N GLN A 35 -5.68 10.69 -21.39
CA GLN A 35 -5.33 9.38 -21.91
C GLN A 35 -4.14 9.51 -22.85
N HIS A 36 -3.10 8.73 -22.58
CA HIS A 36 -1.92 8.71 -23.44
C HIS A 36 -2.27 8.16 -24.83
N GLN A 37 -1.67 8.74 -25.87
CA GLN A 37 -1.68 8.09 -27.18
C GLN A 37 -0.70 6.92 -27.16
N ILE A 38 -0.85 5.99 -28.09
CA ILE A 38 -0.09 4.74 -28.11
C ILE A 38 1.14 4.89 -29.02
N GLY A 39 2.31 4.96 -28.41
CA GLY A 39 3.58 4.73 -29.10
C GLY A 39 3.86 3.24 -29.25
N HIS A 40 4.59 2.87 -30.29
CA HIS A 40 5.00 1.49 -30.58
C HIS A 40 6.48 1.45 -31.00
N THR A 41 7.18 0.38 -30.66
CA THR A 41 8.51 0.07 -31.21
C THR A 41 8.72 -1.44 -31.22
N THR A 42 9.73 -1.88 -31.96
CA THR A 42 10.19 -3.26 -31.99
C THR A 42 11.67 -3.28 -31.63
N ILE A 43 12.05 -4.08 -30.62
CA ILE A 43 13.43 -4.24 -30.17
C ILE A 43 13.78 -5.73 -30.15
N THR A 44 14.95 -6.08 -30.66
CA THR A 44 15.50 -7.43 -30.51
C THR A 44 16.56 -7.42 -29.42
N PHE A 45 16.21 -7.97 -28.27
CA PHE A 45 17.16 -8.14 -27.17
C PHE A 45 17.97 -9.42 -27.36
N GLN A 46 19.22 -9.42 -26.89
CA GLN A 46 20.12 -10.57 -26.95
C GLN A 46 20.40 -11.11 -25.55
N ASP A 47 19.95 -12.33 -25.27
CA ASP A 47 20.27 -13.02 -24.03
C ASP A 47 21.59 -13.80 -24.18
N ALA A 48 22.68 -13.13 -23.80
CA ALA A 48 24.03 -13.70 -23.87
C ALA A 48 24.21 -14.96 -23.02
N ASN A 49 23.42 -15.12 -21.95
CA ASN A 49 23.52 -16.27 -21.04
C ASN A 49 22.82 -17.53 -21.58
N ARG A 50 21.97 -17.37 -22.60
CA ARG A 50 21.27 -18.48 -23.28
C ARG A 50 21.69 -18.61 -24.73
N ASN A 51 23.00 -18.67 -24.97
CA ASN A 51 23.62 -18.82 -26.30
C ASN A 51 23.30 -17.67 -27.28
N ASN A 52 23.29 -16.42 -26.80
CA ASN A 52 22.87 -15.25 -27.58
C ASN A 52 21.49 -15.42 -28.20
N ARG A 53 20.55 -15.95 -27.41
CA ARG A 53 19.17 -16.11 -27.85
C ARG A 53 18.57 -14.75 -28.17
N SER A 54 18.10 -14.59 -29.40
CA SER A 54 17.44 -13.38 -29.86
C SER A 54 15.96 -13.38 -29.47
N ILE A 55 15.53 -12.30 -28.82
CA ILE A 55 14.16 -12.12 -28.32
C ILE A 55 13.62 -10.84 -28.96
N GLU A 56 13.07 -10.99 -30.17
CA GLU A 56 12.33 -9.91 -30.83
C GLU A 56 11.06 -9.60 -30.04
N THR A 57 10.86 -8.32 -29.74
CA THR A 57 9.88 -7.86 -28.75
C THR A 57 9.15 -6.64 -29.27
N GLU A 58 7.83 -6.67 -29.21
CA GLU A 58 6.95 -5.55 -29.56
C GLU A 58 6.60 -4.81 -28.28
N ILE A 59 6.82 -3.50 -28.27
CA ILE A 59 6.64 -2.67 -27.07
C ILE A 59 5.70 -1.52 -27.40
N TYR A 60 4.63 -1.41 -26.62
CA TYR A 60 3.66 -0.32 -26.72
C TYR A 60 3.74 0.54 -25.45
N TYR A 61 3.75 1.86 -25.61
CA TYR A 61 4.07 2.77 -24.51
C TYR A 61 3.33 4.11 -24.61
N PRO A 62 3.17 4.81 -23.47
CA PRO A 62 2.56 6.14 -23.44
C PRO A 62 3.33 7.15 -24.31
N ALA A 63 2.64 7.80 -25.24
CA ALA A 63 3.19 8.83 -26.11
C ALA A 63 2.25 10.03 -26.26
N ALA A 64 2.80 11.17 -26.69
CA ALA A 64 2.01 12.37 -26.98
C ALA A 64 1.25 12.26 -28.33
N THR A 65 1.81 11.50 -29.27
CA THR A 65 1.24 11.23 -30.59
C THR A 65 1.34 9.73 -30.86
N ALA A 66 0.28 9.12 -31.39
CA ALA A 66 0.34 7.71 -31.75
C ALA A 66 1.31 7.47 -32.92
N GLY A 67 2.06 6.36 -32.89
CA GLY A 67 2.94 5.99 -33.98
C GLY A 67 4.12 5.10 -33.59
N THR A 68 4.87 4.65 -34.60
CA THR A 68 6.06 3.81 -34.41
C THR A 68 7.30 4.68 -34.20
N ASN A 69 8.13 4.34 -33.21
CA ASN A 69 9.37 5.04 -32.83
C ASN A 69 9.18 6.53 -32.52
N VAL A 70 7.98 6.91 -32.06
CA VAL A 70 7.69 8.25 -31.56
C VAL A 70 8.31 8.43 -30.17
N ALA A 71 8.52 9.69 -29.76
CA ALA A 71 9.02 9.95 -28.41
C ALA A 71 8.00 9.48 -27.35
N MET A 72 8.51 8.81 -26.33
CA MET A 72 7.73 8.46 -25.15
C MET A 72 7.30 9.74 -24.39
N SER A 73 6.10 9.70 -23.81
CA SER A 73 5.62 10.78 -22.92
C SER A 73 6.52 10.91 -21.69
N SER A 74 6.67 12.13 -21.18
CA SER A 74 7.39 12.37 -19.92
C SER A 74 6.66 11.75 -18.74
N GLY A 75 7.38 11.02 -17.90
CA GLY A 75 6.84 10.34 -16.72
C GLY A 75 7.58 9.02 -16.50
N GLN A 76 7.28 8.33 -15.39
CA GLN A 76 7.73 6.96 -15.18
C GLN A 76 6.51 6.05 -15.17
N TYR A 77 6.54 5.02 -16.00
CA TYR A 77 5.39 4.15 -16.23
C TYR A 77 5.74 2.70 -15.87
N PRO A 78 4.87 2.00 -15.11
CA PRO A 78 5.06 0.59 -14.82
C PRO A 78 5.02 -0.28 -16.08
N VAL A 79 5.69 -1.42 -16.02
CA VAL A 79 5.83 -2.36 -17.13
C VAL A 79 4.92 -3.57 -16.92
N ILE A 80 4.29 -4.04 -18.00
CA ILE A 80 3.59 -5.31 -18.05
C ILE A 80 4.26 -6.16 -19.12
N VAL A 81 4.97 -7.20 -18.69
CA VAL A 81 5.57 -8.19 -19.60
C VAL A 81 4.58 -9.32 -19.81
N PHE A 82 4.19 -9.55 -21.07
CA PHE A 82 3.05 -10.39 -21.41
C PHE A 82 3.43 -11.64 -22.20
N GLY A 83 3.08 -12.83 -21.68
CA GLY A 83 3.20 -14.10 -22.40
C GLY A 83 1.95 -14.42 -23.23
N HIS A 84 2.11 -14.58 -24.55
CA HIS A 84 1.02 -14.97 -25.45
C HIS A 84 0.63 -16.46 -25.34
N GLY A 85 -0.57 -16.81 -25.82
CA GLY A 85 -1.04 -18.19 -25.92
C GLY A 85 -0.34 -19.01 -27.01
N PHE A 86 -0.53 -20.33 -26.98
CA PHE A 86 0.09 -21.24 -27.95
C PHE A 86 -0.33 -20.90 -29.37
N VAL A 87 0.65 -20.74 -30.27
CA VAL A 87 0.46 -20.37 -31.69
C VAL A 87 -0.30 -19.06 -31.93
N MET A 88 -0.37 -18.18 -30.93
CA MET A 88 -0.97 -16.85 -31.05
C MET A 88 0.13 -15.81 -31.24
N ALA A 89 -0.06 -14.92 -32.22
CA ALA A 89 0.79 -13.74 -32.35
C ALA A 89 0.44 -12.70 -31.27
N TRP A 90 1.41 -11.88 -30.89
CA TRP A 90 1.20 -10.74 -29.97
C TRP A 90 0.03 -9.86 -30.41
N SER A 91 -0.18 -9.70 -31.73
CA SER A 91 -1.23 -8.84 -32.27
C SER A 91 -2.65 -9.31 -31.93
N ALA A 92 -2.84 -10.57 -31.53
CA ALA A 92 -4.10 -11.05 -31.00
C ALA A 92 -4.49 -10.40 -29.67
N TYR A 93 -3.58 -9.69 -29.00
CA TYR A 93 -3.82 -9.06 -27.70
C TYR A 93 -4.02 -7.55 -27.80
N GLU A 94 -4.59 -7.07 -28.92
CA GLU A 94 -4.83 -5.63 -29.16
C GLU A 94 -5.65 -4.97 -28.07
N ASN A 95 -6.67 -5.67 -27.58
CA ASN A 95 -7.47 -5.26 -26.43
C ASN A 95 -6.60 -4.87 -25.22
N LEU A 96 -5.47 -5.53 -24.98
CA LEU A 96 -4.65 -5.28 -23.80
C LEU A 96 -3.84 -4.00 -23.92
N TRP A 97 -3.11 -3.78 -25.02
CA TRP A 97 -2.32 -2.53 -25.14
C TRP A 97 -3.20 -1.32 -25.43
N THR A 98 -4.35 -1.50 -26.09
CA THR A 98 -5.32 -0.41 -26.27
C THR A 98 -6.01 -0.01 -24.97
N GLU A 99 -6.15 -0.93 -24.01
CA GLU A 99 -6.65 -0.62 -22.66
C GLU A 99 -5.55 -0.02 -21.77
N PHE A 100 -4.40 -0.69 -21.64
CA PHE A 100 -3.43 -0.36 -20.59
C PHE A 100 -2.50 0.81 -20.95
N VAL A 101 -2.12 0.98 -22.23
CA VAL A 101 -1.18 2.06 -22.59
C VAL A 101 -1.78 3.45 -22.35
N PRO A 102 -3.04 3.74 -22.73
CA PRO A 102 -3.67 5.01 -22.40
C PRO A 102 -3.78 5.30 -20.90
N ARG A 103 -3.81 4.24 -20.06
CA ARG A 103 -3.81 4.30 -18.58
C ARG A 103 -2.41 4.46 -17.98
N GLY A 104 -1.37 4.60 -18.79
CA GLY A 104 0.00 4.84 -18.33
C GLY A 104 0.77 3.56 -17.97
N TYR A 105 0.66 2.52 -18.79
CA TYR A 105 1.47 1.31 -18.68
C TYR A 105 2.31 1.08 -19.95
N ILE A 106 3.48 0.46 -19.80
CA ILE A 106 4.28 -0.04 -20.92
C ILE A 106 3.95 -1.52 -21.10
N MET A 107 3.50 -1.92 -22.28
CA MET A 107 3.20 -3.32 -22.62
C MET A 107 4.33 -3.92 -23.46
N VAL A 108 4.81 -5.09 -23.06
CA VAL A 108 6.00 -5.75 -23.65
C VAL A 108 5.64 -7.17 -24.07
N PHE A 109 5.74 -7.46 -25.37
CA PHE A 109 5.35 -8.74 -25.95
C PHE A 109 6.53 -9.41 -26.68
N PRO A 110 7.16 -10.45 -26.11
CA PRO A 110 8.09 -11.28 -26.87
C PRO A 110 7.36 -11.99 -28.04
N ARG A 111 8.09 -12.20 -29.13
CA ARG A 111 7.63 -12.96 -30.31
C ARG A 111 8.22 -14.38 -30.38
N THR A 112 9.02 -14.76 -29.41
CA THR A 112 9.59 -16.10 -29.28
C THR A 112 8.50 -17.12 -28.97
N GLU A 113 8.73 -18.40 -29.27
CA GLU A 113 7.82 -19.50 -28.92
C GLU A 113 6.40 -19.44 -29.53
N GLY A 114 6.16 -18.53 -30.48
CA GLY A 114 4.88 -18.35 -31.19
C GLY A 114 4.59 -19.32 -32.34
N ASN A 115 5.45 -20.32 -32.58
CA ASN A 115 5.26 -21.28 -33.68
C ASN A 115 4.89 -22.68 -33.17
N MET A 116 4.10 -23.42 -33.95
CA MET A 116 3.52 -24.71 -33.53
C MET A 116 4.54 -25.86 -33.36
N PHE A 117 5.75 -25.73 -33.91
CA PHE A 117 6.71 -26.85 -34.02
C PHE A 117 7.93 -26.72 -33.10
N SER A 118 8.11 -25.59 -32.43
CA SER A 118 9.28 -25.34 -31.60
C SER A 118 8.97 -24.61 -30.29
N THR A 119 7.73 -24.69 -29.79
CA THR A 119 7.36 -24.08 -28.51
C THR A 119 8.00 -24.84 -27.34
N ASP A 120 8.76 -24.11 -26.54
CA ASP A 120 9.33 -24.53 -25.26
C ASP A 120 8.88 -23.56 -24.16
N HIS A 121 8.00 -24.04 -23.27
CA HIS A 121 7.39 -23.22 -22.24
C HIS A 121 8.44 -22.72 -21.22
N GLN A 122 9.49 -23.51 -20.95
CA GLN A 122 10.56 -23.12 -20.03
C GLN A 122 11.37 -21.98 -20.64
N GLN A 123 11.76 -22.12 -21.91
CA GLN A 123 12.46 -21.05 -22.62
C GLN A 123 11.61 -19.78 -22.71
N PHE A 124 10.29 -19.91 -22.88
CA PHE A 124 9.39 -18.77 -22.88
C PHE A 124 9.33 -18.06 -21.52
N GLY A 125 9.24 -18.82 -20.43
CA GLY A 125 9.29 -18.26 -19.08
C GLY A 125 10.59 -17.49 -18.82
N TRP A 126 11.73 -18.03 -19.26
CA TRP A 126 13.01 -17.33 -19.17
C TRP A 126 13.10 -16.09 -20.08
N ASP A 127 12.44 -16.09 -21.24
CA ASP A 127 12.34 -14.88 -22.07
C ASP A 127 11.55 -13.78 -21.35
N LEU A 128 10.41 -14.12 -20.73
CA LEU A 128 9.61 -13.17 -19.95
C LEU A 128 10.40 -12.61 -18.76
N GLN A 129 11.07 -13.48 -18.00
CA GLN A 129 11.95 -13.07 -16.89
C GLN A 129 13.06 -12.13 -17.38
N PHE A 130 13.72 -12.49 -18.49
CA PHE A 130 14.78 -11.69 -19.07
C PHE A 130 14.28 -10.29 -19.47
N LEU A 131 13.08 -10.21 -20.08
CA LEU A 131 12.48 -8.93 -20.48
C LEU A 131 12.10 -8.05 -19.29
N VAL A 132 11.71 -8.62 -18.14
CA VAL A 132 11.50 -7.85 -16.90
C VAL A 132 12.79 -7.11 -16.51
N HIS A 133 13.96 -7.75 -16.62
CA HIS A 133 15.23 -7.09 -16.35
C HIS A 133 15.64 -6.10 -17.46
N GLN A 134 15.46 -6.46 -18.74
CA GLN A 134 15.86 -5.59 -19.86
C GLN A 134 15.13 -4.26 -19.86
N MET A 135 13.84 -4.23 -19.55
CA MET A 135 13.09 -2.96 -19.51
C MET A 135 13.61 -2.01 -18.42
N GLN A 136 14.08 -2.53 -17.29
CA GLN A 136 14.72 -1.69 -16.27
C GLN A 136 16.06 -1.11 -16.77
N ILE A 137 16.82 -1.89 -17.57
CA ILE A 137 18.05 -1.41 -18.21
C ILE A 137 17.73 -0.33 -19.25
N GLU A 138 16.72 -0.52 -20.09
CA GLU A 138 16.25 0.48 -21.06
C GLU A 138 15.88 1.80 -20.37
N GLY A 139 15.24 1.73 -19.20
CA GLY A 139 14.93 2.89 -18.34
C GLY A 139 16.14 3.73 -17.93
N THR A 140 17.34 3.13 -17.90
CA THR A 140 18.59 3.80 -17.48
C THR A 140 19.56 4.09 -18.64
N THR A 141 19.29 3.55 -19.83
CA THR A 141 20.14 3.70 -21.01
C THR A 141 19.83 5.01 -21.74
N SER A 142 20.76 5.96 -21.76
CA SER A 142 20.53 7.32 -22.31
C SER A 142 20.19 7.37 -23.80
N SER A 143 20.53 6.33 -24.57
CA SER A 143 20.16 6.21 -25.98
C SER A 143 18.80 5.53 -26.21
N SER A 144 18.17 4.98 -25.16
CA SER A 144 16.88 4.32 -25.26
C SER A 144 15.76 5.34 -25.38
N ILE A 145 14.71 5.00 -26.15
CA ILE A 145 13.46 5.78 -26.16
C ILE A 145 12.75 5.76 -24.79
N PHE A 146 13.12 4.81 -23.93
CA PHE A 146 12.56 4.61 -22.59
C PHE A 146 13.41 5.25 -21.49
N TYR A 147 14.46 6.00 -21.83
CA TYR A 147 15.35 6.63 -20.86
C TYR A 147 14.57 7.53 -19.87
N ASN A 148 14.71 7.26 -18.57
CA ASN A 148 13.93 7.85 -17.46
C ASN A 148 12.40 7.60 -17.51
N GLY A 149 11.93 6.79 -18.46
CA GLY A 149 10.51 6.51 -18.72
C GLY A 149 9.96 5.29 -17.98
N VAL A 150 10.83 4.41 -17.47
CA VAL A 150 10.43 3.13 -16.87
C VAL A 150 10.39 3.25 -15.35
N ALA A 151 9.24 2.95 -14.75
CA ALA A 151 9.13 2.83 -13.30
C ALA A 151 9.74 1.50 -12.81
N PRO A 152 10.28 1.43 -11.58
CA PRO A 152 10.75 0.20 -10.97
C PRO A 152 9.58 -0.66 -10.45
N LYS A 153 8.56 -0.86 -11.31
CA LYS A 153 7.32 -1.56 -11.02
C LYS A 153 6.92 -2.41 -12.22
N THR A 154 6.89 -3.74 -12.05
CA THR A 154 6.61 -4.67 -13.15
C THR A 154 5.56 -5.72 -12.77
N ALA A 155 4.57 -5.90 -13.65
CA ALA A 155 3.70 -7.07 -13.66
C ALA A 155 4.23 -8.11 -14.66
N LEU A 156 4.18 -9.37 -14.26
CA LEU A 156 4.16 -10.49 -15.21
C LEU A 156 2.70 -10.84 -15.49
N MET A 157 2.33 -10.90 -16.75
CA MET A 157 1.00 -11.29 -17.19
C MET A 157 1.11 -12.34 -18.29
N GLY A 158 0.12 -13.22 -18.44
CA GLY A 158 0.09 -14.09 -19.61
C GLY A 158 -1.21 -14.85 -19.80
N HIS A 159 -1.45 -15.28 -21.02
CA HIS A 159 -2.63 -16.03 -21.42
C HIS A 159 -2.29 -17.48 -21.79
N SER A 160 -3.10 -18.46 -21.35
CA SER A 160 -2.94 -19.87 -21.76
C SER A 160 -1.51 -20.35 -21.50
N MET A 161 -0.84 -20.93 -22.49
CA MET A 161 0.60 -21.24 -22.46
C MET A 161 1.47 -20.13 -21.86
N GLY A 162 1.26 -18.88 -22.28
CA GLY A 162 2.00 -17.72 -21.78
C GLY A 162 1.68 -17.37 -20.34
N GLY A 163 0.48 -17.71 -19.86
CA GLY A 163 0.14 -17.65 -18.44
C GLY A 163 0.94 -18.67 -17.63
N GLY A 164 1.05 -19.91 -18.14
CA GLY A 164 1.95 -20.93 -17.60
C GLY A 164 3.41 -20.48 -17.53
N ALA A 165 3.92 -19.93 -18.63
CA ALA A 165 5.27 -19.39 -18.72
C ALA A 165 5.49 -18.20 -17.77
N ALA A 166 4.48 -17.35 -17.56
CA ALA A 166 4.55 -16.25 -16.60
C ALA A 166 4.78 -16.74 -15.16
N PHE A 167 4.22 -17.90 -14.78
CA PHE A 167 4.52 -18.52 -13.48
C PHE A 167 5.96 -19.04 -13.38
N LEU A 168 6.50 -19.63 -14.47
CA LEU A 168 7.92 -20.06 -14.51
C LEU A 168 8.87 -18.85 -14.41
N ALA A 169 8.52 -17.75 -15.07
CA ALA A 169 9.23 -16.49 -14.98
C ALA A 169 9.17 -15.91 -13.55
N ALA A 170 7.97 -15.90 -12.95
CA ALA A 170 7.74 -15.40 -11.60
C ALA A 170 8.54 -16.18 -10.55
N ASP A 171 8.64 -17.50 -10.69
CA ASP A 171 9.47 -18.34 -9.82
C ASP A 171 10.95 -17.95 -9.89
N SER A 172 11.47 -17.72 -11.09
CA SER A 172 12.85 -17.26 -11.31
C SER A 172 13.10 -15.87 -10.72
N LEU A 173 12.13 -14.95 -10.85
CA LEU A 173 12.19 -13.60 -10.26
C LEU A 173 12.09 -13.61 -8.73
N ALA A 174 11.27 -14.50 -8.17
CA ALA A 174 11.12 -14.67 -6.73
C ALA A 174 12.39 -15.25 -6.10
N GLN A 175 12.98 -16.29 -6.70
CA GLN A 175 14.24 -16.88 -6.24
C GLN A 175 15.41 -15.89 -6.29
N SER A 176 15.39 -14.96 -7.25
CA SER A 176 16.41 -13.91 -7.36
C SER A 176 16.12 -12.67 -6.52
N ASN A 177 15.03 -12.64 -5.74
CA ASN A 177 14.57 -11.50 -4.94
C ASN A 177 14.50 -10.20 -5.77
N THR A 178 13.93 -10.28 -6.97
CA THR A 178 13.85 -9.13 -7.89
C THR A 178 12.94 -8.03 -7.31
N PRO A 179 13.46 -6.83 -6.97
CA PRO A 179 12.73 -5.84 -6.17
C PRO A 179 11.64 -5.08 -6.95
N TYR A 180 11.67 -5.13 -8.28
CA TYR A 180 10.71 -4.48 -9.18
C TYR A 180 9.73 -5.47 -9.83
N PHE A 181 9.68 -6.72 -9.33
CA PHE A 181 8.59 -7.66 -9.65
C PHE A 181 7.51 -7.50 -8.59
N ASN A 182 6.30 -7.05 -8.99
CA ASN A 182 5.30 -6.59 -8.03
C ASN A 182 3.96 -7.31 -8.11
N THR A 183 3.63 -7.93 -9.25
CA THR A 183 2.41 -8.74 -9.34
C THR A 183 2.49 -9.76 -10.47
N LEU A 184 1.75 -10.86 -10.31
CA LEU A 184 1.55 -11.89 -11.32
C LEU A 184 0.07 -11.96 -11.70
N ILE A 185 -0.23 -11.96 -13.00
CA ILE A 185 -1.61 -12.05 -13.53
C ILE A 185 -1.72 -13.19 -14.54
N GLY A 186 -2.54 -14.19 -14.24
CA GLY A 186 -2.82 -15.30 -15.15
C GLY A 186 -4.19 -15.16 -15.82
N LEU A 187 -4.24 -15.16 -17.14
CA LEU A 187 -5.47 -15.16 -17.94
C LEU A 187 -5.68 -16.56 -18.52
N ALA A 188 -6.56 -17.35 -17.92
CA ALA A 188 -6.69 -18.78 -18.22
C ALA A 188 -5.32 -19.51 -18.35
N PRO A 189 -4.45 -19.46 -17.32
CA PRO A 189 -3.07 -19.93 -17.45
C PRO A 189 -2.95 -21.45 -17.60
N ALA A 190 -2.24 -21.93 -18.62
CA ALA A 190 -2.00 -23.35 -18.82
C ALA A 190 -0.84 -23.86 -17.94
N GLU A 191 -1.07 -24.85 -17.11
CA GLU A 191 0.02 -25.60 -16.47
C GLU A 191 1.06 -26.09 -17.51
N SER A 192 2.32 -25.73 -17.30
CA SER A 192 3.44 -26.14 -18.16
C SER A 192 4.14 -27.34 -17.58
N THR A 193 4.05 -28.50 -18.23
CA THR A 193 4.70 -29.76 -17.79
C THR A 193 5.85 -30.23 -18.70
N SER A 194 6.15 -29.49 -19.76
CA SER A 194 7.24 -29.79 -20.69
C SER A 194 8.61 -29.65 -20.01
N ASN A 195 9.62 -30.40 -20.46
CA ASN A 195 11.01 -30.22 -20.01
C ASN A 195 11.23 -30.30 -18.48
N GLY A 196 10.33 -30.98 -17.76
CA GLY A 196 10.42 -31.16 -16.31
C GLY A 196 10.07 -29.94 -15.47
N VAL A 197 9.57 -28.85 -16.08
CA VAL A 197 9.01 -27.72 -15.33
C VAL A 197 7.56 -27.99 -14.92
N SER A 198 7.05 -27.18 -13.99
CA SER A 198 5.65 -27.19 -13.54
C SER A 198 5.28 -25.80 -13.07
N SER A 199 4.32 -25.16 -13.72
CA SER A 199 3.83 -23.82 -13.33
C SER A 199 3.15 -23.88 -11.95
N ILE A 200 2.47 -24.98 -11.61
CA ILE A 200 1.91 -25.29 -10.28
C ILE A 200 3.02 -25.34 -9.22
N ASN A 201 4.13 -26.02 -9.50
CA ASN A 201 5.25 -26.05 -8.54
C ASN A 201 5.94 -24.70 -8.43
N SER A 202 6.14 -24.01 -9.56
CA SER A 202 6.70 -22.65 -9.61
C SER A 202 5.84 -21.64 -8.83
N ALA A 203 4.51 -21.80 -8.79
CA ALA A 203 3.63 -20.94 -7.99
C ALA A 203 4.01 -20.87 -6.50
N LYS A 204 4.60 -21.94 -5.94
CA LYS A 204 4.94 -22.06 -4.50
C LYS A 204 6.00 -21.08 -4.03
N THR A 205 6.78 -20.49 -4.93
CA THR A 205 7.80 -19.48 -4.58
C THR A 205 7.30 -18.06 -4.77
N VAL A 206 6.16 -17.87 -5.45
CA VAL A 206 5.63 -16.56 -5.79
C VAL A 206 4.92 -15.95 -4.59
N THR A 207 5.51 -14.91 -4.01
CA THR A 207 5.00 -14.19 -2.83
C THR A 207 4.33 -12.86 -3.15
N VAL A 208 4.56 -12.30 -4.36
CA VAL A 208 3.95 -11.04 -4.79
C VAL A 208 2.43 -11.18 -4.96
N PRO A 209 1.65 -10.10 -4.77
CA PRO A 209 0.22 -10.13 -5.03
C PRO A 209 -0.12 -10.74 -6.38
N SER A 210 -1.08 -11.67 -6.43
CA SER A 210 -1.38 -12.42 -7.65
C SER A 210 -2.88 -12.48 -7.99
N LEU A 211 -3.23 -12.34 -9.26
CA LEU A 211 -4.60 -12.38 -9.76
C LEU A 211 -4.75 -13.40 -10.89
N ILE A 212 -5.64 -14.38 -10.73
CA ILE A 212 -5.92 -15.40 -11.74
C ILE A 212 -7.35 -15.24 -12.23
N LEU A 213 -7.52 -15.00 -13.54
CA LEU A 213 -8.82 -14.95 -14.20
C LEU A 213 -9.02 -16.21 -15.04
N SER A 214 -10.25 -16.72 -15.03
CA SER A 214 -10.65 -17.93 -15.74
C SER A 214 -11.99 -17.70 -16.45
N GLY A 215 -12.13 -18.18 -17.68
CA GLY A 215 -13.46 -18.44 -18.23
C GLY A 215 -14.08 -19.63 -17.49
N ALA A 216 -15.34 -19.54 -17.06
CA ALA A 216 -16.00 -20.65 -16.36
C ALA A 216 -16.28 -21.86 -17.28
N GLN A 217 -16.27 -21.65 -18.60
CA GLN A 217 -16.53 -22.65 -19.64
C GLN A 217 -15.27 -23.02 -20.41
N ASP A 218 -14.11 -22.63 -19.89
CA ASP A 218 -12.82 -22.99 -20.46
C ASP A 218 -12.62 -24.51 -20.45
N GLY A 219 -12.70 -25.12 -21.63
CA GLY A 219 -12.35 -26.52 -21.85
C GLY A 219 -10.98 -26.71 -22.49
N VAL A 220 -10.28 -25.63 -22.87
CA VAL A 220 -8.95 -25.70 -23.49
C VAL A 220 -7.88 -25.93 -22.42
N THR A 221 -7.97 -25.18 -21.33
CA THR A 221 -7.19 -25.37 -20.11
C THR A 221 -8.15 -25.44 -18.93
N PRO A 222 -8.81 -26.60 -18.71
CA PRO A 222 -9.85 -26.73 -17.69
C PRO A 222 -9.38 -26.18 -16.33
N PRO A 223 -10.18 -25.33 -15.65
CA PRO A 223 -9.72 -24.64 -14.44
C PRO A 223 -9.27 -25.58 -13.32
N VAL A 224 -9.90 -26.75 -13.22
CA VAL A 224 -9.57 -27.78 -12.21
C VAL A 224 -8.20 -28.41 -12.41
N ASP A 225 -7.69 -28.42 -13.65
CA ASP A 225 -6.41 -29.05 -14.00
C ASP A 225 -5.28 -28.02 -14.07
N HIS A 226 -5.60 -26.76 -14.36
CA HIS A 226 -4.60 -25.70 -14.60
C HIS A 226 -4.75 -24.53 -13.62
N HIS A 227 -5.85 -23.75 -13.72
CA HIS A 227 -5.93 -22.44 -13.06
C HIS A 227 -5.99 -22.52 -11.54
N ILE A 228 -6.85 -23.41 -11.02
CA ILE A 228 -7.10 -23.58 -9.58
C ILE A 228 -5.86 -24.16 -8.88
N PRO A 229 -5.23 -25.26 -9.36
CA PRO A 229 -4.00 -25.76 -8.74
C PRO A 229 -2.85 -24.74 -8.72
N MET A 230 -2.72 -23.92 -9.76
CA MET A 230 -1.73 -22.83 -9.81
C MET A 230 -2.07 -21.75 -8.78
N TYR A 231 -3.33 -21.31 -8.69
CA TYR A 231 -3.79 -20.35 -7.68
C TYR A 231 -3.59 -20.87 -6.24
N ASP A 232 -4.02 -22.10 -5.95
CA ASP A 232 -3.95 -22.69 -4.62
C ASP A 232 -2.50 -22.82 -4.16
N SER A 233 -1.58 -23.11 -5.09
CA SER A 233 -0.15 -23.27 -4.81
C SER A 233 0.60 -21.95 -4.58
N LEU A 234 0.04 -20.79 -4.95
CA LEU A 234 0.68 -19.49 -4.71
C LEU A 234 0.97 -19.25 -3.22
N ALA A 235 2.19 -18.80 -2.91
CA ALA A 235 2.63 -18.40 -1.57
C ALA A 235 2.29 -16.93 -1.23
N ALA A 236 1.64 -16.21 -2.15
CA ALA A 236 1.27 -14.81 -1.99
C ALA A 236 0.31 -14.59 -0.81
N ALA A 237 0.62 -13.59 0.02
CA ALA A 237 -0.24 -13.19 1.14
C ALA A 237 -1.55 -12.52 0.68
N CYS A 238 -1.57 -12.01 -0.55
CA CYS A 238 -2.75 -11.50 -1.22
C CYS A 238 -2.88 -12.10 -2.63
N LYS A 239 -3.84 -13.01 -2.80
CA LYS A 239 -4.16 -13.66 -4.07
C LYS A 239 -5.66 -13.71 -4.30
N THR A 240 -6.05 -13.55 -5.55
CA THR A 240 -7.46 -13.63 -5.97
C THR A 240 -7.61 -14.53 -7.19
N PHE A 241 -8.56 -15.45 -7.15
CA PHE A 241 -9.05 -16.20 -8.28
C PHE A 241 -10.45 -15.70 -8.66
N ILE A 242 -10.65 -15.40 -9.95
CA ILE A 242 -11.92 -14.95 -10.53
C ILE A 242 -12.32 -15.90 -11.66
N SER A 243 -13.50 -16.49 -11.54
CA SER A 243 -14.14 -17.28 -12.58
C SER A 243 -15.28 -16.48 -13.23
N ILE A 244 -15.10 -16.08 -14.48
CA ILE A 244 -16.06 -15.30 -15.26
C ILE A 244 -17.21 -16.22 -15.71
N ILE A 245 -18.40 -15.96 -15.19
CA ILE A 245 -19.59 -16.76 -15.47
C ILE A 245 -19.95 -16.62 -16.96
N GLY A 246 -20.06 -17.75 -17.65
CA GLY A 246 -20.36 -17.78 -19.08
C GLY A 246 -19.14 -17.55 -19.99
N GLY A 247 -17.98 -17.23 -19.40
CA GLY A 247 -16.75 -16.89 -20.10
C GLY A 247 -15.97 -18.07 -20.68
N ALA A 248 -15.20 -17.79 -21.72
CA ALA A 248 -14.45 -18.73 -22.54
C ALA A 248 -12.92 -18.63 -22.30
N HIS A 249 -12.15 -19.57 -22.84
CA HIS A 249 -10.68 -19.55 -22.81
C HIS A 249 -10.12 -18.40 -23.64
N CYS A 250 -10.43 -18.37 -24.94
CA CYS A 250 -9.80 -17.49 -25.91
C CYS A 250 -10.29 -16.05 -25.80
N TYR A 251 -11.39 -15.81 -25.09
CA TYR A 251 -12.05 -14.51 -25.00
C TYR A 251 -11.26 -13.48 -24.19
N PHE A 252 -10.08 -13.81 -23.66
CA PHE A 252 -9.11 -12.83 -23.13
C PHE A 252 -8.31 -12.09 -24.21
N ALA A 253 -8.34 -12.56 -25.46
CA ALA A 253 -7.69 -11.95 -26.61
C ALA A 253 -8.74 -11.42 -27.61
N GLU A 254 -8.30 -10.78 -28.69
CA GLU A 254 -9.09 -10.56 -29.90
C GLU A 254 -9.36 -11.89 -30.65
N PRO A 255 -10.35 -11.92 -31.58
CA PRO A 255 -10.62 -13.11 -32.38
C PRO A 255 -9.36 -13.64 -33.07
N ASN A 256 -9.09 -14.93 -32.89
CA ASN A 256 -7.91 -15.59 -33.44
C ASN A 256 -8.29 -17.00 -33.88
N PHE A 257 -8.08 -17.30 -35.17
CA PHE A 257 -8.53 -18.56 -35.76
C PHE A 257 -8.04 -19.81 -35.01
N ASN A 258 -6.77 -19.85 -34.61
CA ASN A 258 -6.19 -21.03 -33.95
C ASN A 258 -6.80 -21.26 -32.57
N CYS A 259 -6.95 -20.17 -31.80
CA CYS A 259 -7.55 -20.25 -30.47
C CYS A 259 -9.03 -20.61 -30.57
N ASP A 260 -9.78 -19.88 -31.42
CA ASP A 260 -11.23 -20.04 -31.56
C ASP A 260 -11.60 -21.43 -32.11
N PHE A 261 -10.76 -22.00 -32.98
CA PHE A 261 -10.92 -23.37 -33.45
C PHE A 261 -10.74 -24.39 -32.31
N GLY A 262 -9.70 -24.24 -31.49
CA GLY A 262 -9.47 -25.11 -30.33
C GLY A 262 -10.62 -25.02 -29.33
N GLU A 263 -11.01 -23.80 -28.96
CA GLU A 263 -12.14 -23.50 -28.08
C GLU A 263 -13.45 -24.16 -28.56
N GLY A 264 -13.78 -24.04 -29.85
CA GLY A 264 -15.01 -24.61 -30.40
C GLY A 264 -15.11 -26.13 -30.32
N THR A 265 -14.00 -26.83 -30.04
CA THR A 265 -13.97 -28.30 -29.88
C THR A 265 -13.84 -28.74 -28.42
N ALA A 266 -13.31 -27.89 -27.55
CA ALA A 266 -12.97 -28.22 -26.18
C ALA A 266 -13.94 -27.63 -25.16
N SER A 267 -14.39 -26.40 -25.39
CA SER A 267 -15.27 -25.64 -24.50
C SER A 267 -16.74 -25.89 -24.82
N SER A 268 -17.61 -25.83 -23.80
CA SER A 268 -19.06 -25.93 -23.98
C SER A 268 -19.82 -25.02 -23.01
N GLY A 269 -20.99 -24.52 -23.44
CA GLY A 269 -21.85 -23.67 -22.59
C GLY A 269 -21.42 -22.21 -22.47
N ILE A 270 -20.48 -21.73 -23.28
CA ILE A 270 -20.10 -20.30 -23.36
C ILE A 270 -21.37 -19.49 -23.63
N SER A 271 -21.61 -18.45 -22.82
CA SER A 271 -22.89 -17.72 -22.81
C SER A 271 -22.74 -16.19 -22.78
N ILE A 272 -21.52 -15.67 -22.65
CA ILE A 272 -21.22 -14.27 -22.87
C ILE A 272 -20.41 -14.09 -24.15
N THR A 273 -20.43 -12.89 -24.70
CA THR A 273 -19.60 -12.49 -25.83
C THR A 273 -18.17 -12.18 -25.40
N ARG A 274 -17.25 -12.15 -26.37
CA ARG A 274 -15.86 -11.73 -26.14
C ARG A 274 -15.75 -10.32 -25.55
N GLY A 275 -16.52 -9.37 -26.08
CA GLY A 275 -16.53 -7.99 -25.57
C GLY A 275 -17.06 -7.90 -24.13
N GLU A 276 -18.06 -8.70 -23.75
CA GLU A 276 -18.51 -8.79 -22.36
C GLU A 276 -17.43 -9.37 -21.44
N GLN A 277 -16.71 -10.40 -21.89
CA GLN A 277 -15.58 -10.96 -21.14
C GLN A 277 -14.41 -9.97 -21.01
N HIS A 278 -14.10 -9.20 -22.06
CA HIS A 278 -13.10 -8.12 -22.00
C HIS A 278 -13.51 -7.08 -20.95
N ALA A 279 -14.76 -6.62 -20.99
CA ALA A 279 -15.27 -5.66 -20.00
C ALA A 279 -15.14 -6.20 -18.57
N VAL A 280 -15.56 -7.45 -18.32
CA VAL A 280 -15.37 -8.09 -16.99
C VAL A 280 -13.89 -8.16 -16.63
N THR A 281 -13.03 -8.58 -17.56
CA THR A 281 -11.58 -8.70 -17.33
C THR A 281 -11.00 -7.35 -16.90
N PHE A 282 -11.32 -6.28 -17.62
CA PHE A 282 -10.78 -4.95 -17.33
C PHE A 282 -11.36 -4.34 -16.06
N ASP A 283 -12.62 -4.60 -15.72
CA ASP A 283 -13.22 -4.15 -14.45
C ASP A 283 -12.46 -4.67 -13.21
N PHE A 284 -11.73 -5.78 -13.34
CA PHE A 284 -10.91 -6.35 -12.25
C PHE A 284 -9.41 -6.09 -12.43
N VAL A 285 -8.88 -6.25 -13.64
CA VAL A 285 -7.44 -6.11 -13.89
C VAL A 285 -6.99 -4.65 -13.76
N ASN A 286 -7.83 -3.68 -14.17
CA ASN A 286 -7.50 -2.27 -14.07
C ASN A 286 -7.23 -1.78 -12.65
N PRO A 287 -8.18 -1.91 -11.70
CA PRO A 287 -7.94 -1.48 -10.33
C PRO A 287 -6.86 -2.32 -9.63
N TRP A 288 -6.72 -3.60 -9.99
CA TRP A 288 -5.63 -4.44 -9.48
C TRP A 288 -4.24 -3.92 -9.89
N LEU A 289 -4.07 -3.53 -11.16
CA LEU A 289 -2.81 -2.95 -11.65
C LEU A 289 -2.55 -1.56 -11.05
N ASP A 290 -3.58 -0.73 -10.85
CA ASP A 290 -3.40 0.58 -10.21
C ASP A 290 -2.95 0.41 -8.75
N TYR A 291 -3.54 -0.52 -8.02
CA TYR A 291 -3.10 -0.88 -6.68
C TYR A 291 -1.66 -1.40 -6.65
N THR A 292 -1.38 -2.47 -7.40
CA THR A 292 -0.09 -3.19 -7.30
C THR A 292 1.09 -2.47 -7.93
N LEU A 293 0.85 -1.66 -8.97
CA LEU A 293 1.93 -0.99 -9.72
C LEU A 293 2.00 0.52 -9.51
N LYS A 294 0.89 1.19 -9.17
CA LYS A 294 0.86 2.64 -8.92
C LYS A 294 0.68 3.00 -7.44
N GLY A 295 0.42 2.01 -6.58
CA GLY A 295 0.20 2.24 -5.15
C GLY A 295 -1.14 2.91 -4.84
N ASP A 296 -2.12 2.80 -5.75
CA ASP A 296 -3.45 3.37 -5.54
C ASP A 296 -4.28 2.47 -4.61
N CYS A 297 -4.37 2.87 -3.35
CA CYS A 297 -5.13 2.14 -2.34
C CYS A 297 -6.65 2.20 -2.54
N ASN A 298 -7.17 3.28 -3.14
CA ASN A 298 -8.60 3.38 -3.44
C ASN A 298 -8.97 2.39 -4.55
N ALA A 299 -8.08 2.16 -5.51
CA ALA A 299 -8.28 1.14 -6.53
C ALA A 299 -8.43 -0.27 -5.92
N PHE A 300 -7.73 -0.59 -4.83
CA PHE A 300 -7.94 -1.87 -4.13
C PHE A 300 -9.30 -1.94 -3.42
N VAL A 301 -9.80 -0.83 -2.90
CA VAL A 301 -11.18 -0.74 -2.35
C VAL A 301 -12.19 -1.00 -3.47
N GLU A 302 -12.05 -0.33 -4.62
CA GLU A 302 -12.92 -0.54 -5.79
C GLU A 302 -12.88 -1.98 -6.31
N PHE A 303 -11.69 -2.59 -6.33
CA PHE A 303 -11.52 -4.00 -6.69
C PHE A 303 -12.30 -4.92 -5.74
N ASN A 304 -12.17 -4.73 -4.42
CA ASN A 304 -12.87 -5.56 -3.44
C ASN A 304 -14.38 -5.33 -3.45
N ASP A 305 -14.83 -4.09 -3.62
CA ASP A 305 -16.25 -3.78 -3.80
C ASP A 305 -16.81 -4.48 -5.05
N SER A 306 -16.05 -4.49 -6.15
CA SER A 306 -16.42 -5.19 -7.38
C SER A 306 -16.48 -6.70 -7.19
N LEU A 307 -15.55 -7.28 -6.42
CA LEU A 307 -15.56 -8.71 -6.09
C LEU A 307 -16.83 -9.10 -5.33
N GLN A 308 -17.24 -8.31 -4.35
CA GLN A 308 -18.40 -8.64 -3.51
C GLN A 308 -19.74 -8.43 -4.22
N ASN A 309 -19.81 -7.50 -5.17
CA ASN A 309 -21.09 -7.05 -5.74
C ASN A 309 -21.33 -7.48 -7.19
N SER A 310 -20.31 -7.94 -7.93
CA SER A 310 -20.46 -8.28 -9.35
C SER A 310 -21.21 -9.61 -9.55
N PRO A 311 -22.34 -9.64 -10.28
CA PRO A 311 -23.05 -10.88 -10.59
C PRO A 311 -22.41 -11.67 -11.76
N ARG A 312 -21.33 -11.15 -12.35
CA ARG A 312 -20.69 -11.70 -13.56
C ARG A 312 -19.60 -12.72 -13.25
N ILE A 313 -19.28 -12.92 -11.97
CA ILE A 313 -18.15 -13.75 -11.54
C ILE A 313 -18.49 -14.62 -10.33
N ASN A 314 -17.73 -15.69 -10.16
CA ASN A 314 -17.46 -16.28 -8.85
C ASN A 314 -16.02 -15.97 -8.49
N HIS A 315 -15.70 -15.80 -7.21
CA HIS A 315 -14.31 -15.57 -6.77
C HIS A 315 -13.93 -16.36 -5.53
N ASN A 316 -12.62 -16.52 -5.37
CA ASN A 316 -11.97 -16.95 -4.15
C ASN A 316 -10.81 -15.98 -3.90
N GLN A 317 -10.80 -15.31 -2.75
CA GLN A 317 -9.74 -14.38 -2.38
C GLN A 317 -9.13 -14.79 -1.04
N VAL A 318 -7.80 -14.77 -0.98
CA VAL A 318 -7.03 -14.85 0.24
C VAL A 318 -6.12 -13.64 0.28
N CYS A 319 -6.51 -12.61 1.04
CA CYS A 319 -5.68 -11.42 1.28
C CYS A 319 -5.56 -11.15 2.78
N THR A 320 -4.33 -11.18 3.28
CA THR A 320 -4.02 -10.81 4.67
C THR A 320 -3.88 -9.29 4.73
N PRO A 321 -4.79 -8.57 5.39
CA PRO A 321 -4.69 -7.12 5.49
C PRO A 321 -3.50 -6.72 6.35
N ASN A 322 -2.98 -5.52 6.11
CA ASN A 322 -1.97 -4.93 6.98
C ASN A 322 -2.55 -4.70 8.38
N PRO A 323 -1.73 -4.80 9.45
CA PRO A 323 -2.24 -4.65 10.80
C PRO A 323 -2.62 -3.19 11.07
N ILE A 324 -3.81 -2.97 11.64
CA ILE A 324 -4.25 -1.62 12.02
C ILE A 324 -3.50 -1.19 13.29
N PRO A 325 -2.80 -0.04 13.29
CA PRO A 325 -2.08 0.45 14.46
C PRO A 325 -3.02 0.97 15.55
N SER A 326 -2.55 0.91 16.79
CA SER A 326 -3.11 1.61 17.94
C SER A 326 -1.99 2.37 18.65
N ILE A 327 -2.33 3.41 19.42
CA ILE A 327 -1.34 4.23 20.14
C ILE A 327 -1.20 3.73 21.58
N ASN A 328 0.01 3.33 21.94
CA ASN A 328 0.43 3.04 23.31
C ASN A 328 1.09 4.28 23.91
N ALA A 329 0.46 4.87 24.92
CA ALA A 329 1.00 6.05 25.62
C ALA A 329 1.70 5.67 26.92
N ASN A 330 2.88 6.25 27.16
CA ASN A 330 3.58 6.23 28.44
C ASN A 330 3.99 7.67 28.81
N GLY A 331 3.17 8.32 29.64
CA GLY A 331 3.26 9.76 29.84
C GLY A 331 2.98 10.51 28.54
N ASN A 332 3.91 11.36 28.11
CA ASN A 332 3.80 12.08 26.84
C ASN A 332 4.44 11.33 25.66
N ILE A 333 5.01 10.14 25.85
CA ILE A 333 5.59 9.35 24.75
C ILE A 333 4.51 8.47 24.17
N LEU A 334 4.21 8.68 22.89
CA LEU A 334 3.25 7.90 22.11
C LEU A 334 4.02 6.93 21.21
N THR A 335 3.64 5.66 21.19
CA THR A 335 4.28 4.63 20.37
C THR A 335 3.24 3.84 19.59
N SER A 336 3.46 3.60 18.30
CA SER A 336 2.61 2.70 17.51
C SER A 336 2.68 1.27 18.05
N SER A 337 1.55 0.56 18.06
CA SER A 337 1.48 -0.85 18.42
C SER A 337 1.96 -1.80 17.33
N THR A 338 2.09 -1.32 16.10
CA THR A 338 2.56 -2.10 14.94
C THR A 338 3.86 -1.55 14.39
N THR A 339 4.65 -2.43 13.79
CA THR A 339 5.91 -2.08 13.14
C THR A 339 5.70 -1.97 11.63
N GLY A 340 5.94 -0.78 11.06
CA GLY A 340 6.05 -0.52 9.64
C GLY A 340 7.46 -0.08 9.21
N VAL A 341 7.62 0.26 7.94
CA VAL A 341 8.86 0.81 7.36
C VAL A 341 9.03 2.31 7.61
N SER A 342 7.92 3.03 7.77
CA SER A 342 7.89 4.45 8.14
C SER A 342 6.54 4.79 8.78
N TYR A 343 6.45 6.00 9.35
CA TYR A 343 5.30 6.48 10.11
C TYR A 343 4.97 7.92 9.72
N GLN A 344 3.72 8.33 9.95
CA GLN A 344 3.33 9.74 9.96
C GLN A 344 2.36 9.93 11.14
N TRP A 345 2.66 10.87 12.02
CA TRP A 345 1.80 11.20 13.15
C TRP A 345 0.97 12.43 12.82
N TYR A 346 -0.24 12.47 13.33
CA TYR A 346 -1.17 13.59 13.13
C TYR A 346 -1.58 14.14 14.49
N LEU A 347 -1.86 15.44 14.55
CA LEU A 347 -2.47 16.14 15.67
C LEU A 347 -3.72 16.87 15.16
N ASP A 348 -4.88 16.47 15.66
CA ASP A 348 -6.19 16.99 15.25
C ASP A 348 -6.37 16.98 13.72
N GLY A 349 -5.96 15.87 13.10
CA GLY A 349 -6.01 15.65 11.65
C GLY A 349 -4.90 16.33 10.83
N ASN A 350 -4.03 17.13 11.45
CA ASN A 350 -2.91 17.79 10.75
C ASN A 350 -1.62 16.98 10.88
N PRO A 351 -0.86 16.75 9.81
CA PRO A 351 0.39 16.00 9.89
C PRO A 351 1.43 16.75 10.73
N ILE A 352 2.04 16.04 11.68
CA ILE A 352 3.16 16.52 12.46
C ILE A 352 4.43 16.43 11.59
N PRO A 353 5.13 17.54 11.31
CA PRO A 353 6.30 17.50 10.45
C PRO A 353 7.40 16.60 11.00
N ASN A 354 8.05 15.84 10.10
CA ASN A 354 9.21 14.99 10.41
C ASN A 354 8.96 13.88 11.46
N SER A 355 7.71 13.42 11.61
CA SER A 355 7.34 12.36 12.56
C SER A 355 7.42 10.96 11.91
N ASN A 356 8.59 10.56 11.43
CA ASN A 356 8.76 9.31 10.68
C ASN A 356 9.19 8.09 11.52
N MET A 357 9.14 8.24 12.85
CA MET A 357 9.57 7.23 13.81
C MET A 357 8.36 6.53 14.46
N VAL A 358 8.60 5.32 14.95
CA VAL A 358 7.60 4.49 15.66
C VAL A 358 7.05 5.15 16.92
N SER A 359 7.77 6.14 17.48
CA SER A 359 7.34 6.92 18.63
C SER A 359 7.59 8.41 18.48
N ILE A 360 6.76 9.21 19.15
CA ILE A 360 6.90 10.66 19.29
C ILE A 360 6.69 11.08 20.74
N THR A 361 7.16 12.27 21.10
CA THR A 361 6.77 12.94 22.35
C THR A 361 5.69 13.97 22.03
N ALA A 362 4.49 13.79 22.60
CA ALA A 362 3.41 14.76 22.53
C ALA A 362 3.82 16.06 23.23
N THR A 363 3.71 17.19 22.52
CA THR A 363 4.04 18.54 23.00
C THR A 363 2.82 19.45 23.12
N ALA A 364 1.66 19.00 22.64
CA ALA A 364 0.39 19.68 22.80
C ALA A 364 -0.71 18.70 23.26
N SER A 365 -1.78 19.26 23.84
CA SER A 365 -3.03 18.50 24.02
C SER A 365 -3.76 18.41 22.68
N GLY A 366 -4.46 17.31 22.45
CA GLY A 366 -5.26 17.09 21.25
C GLY A 366 -5.40 15.60 20.92
N ASN A 367 -6.00 15.32 19.78
CA ASN A 367 -6.17 13.96 19.28
C ASN A 367 -5.00 13.58 18.38
N TYR A 368 -4.25 12.57 18.80
CA TYR A 368 -3.13 12.03 18.05
C TYR A 368 -3.56 10.81 17.25
N GLU A 369 -3.12 10.72 16.00
CA GLU A 369 -3.25 9.52 15.16
C GLU A 369 -1.86 9.15 14.62
N VAL A 370 -1.65 7.87 14.32
CA VAL A 370 -0.45 7.38 13.64
C VAL A 370 -0.87 6.59 12.40
N GLU A 371 -0.33 6.99 11.25
CA GLU A 371 -0.36 6.24 10.02
C GLU A 371 0.95 5.44 9.89
N VAL A 372 0.81 4.15 9.60
CA VAL A 372 1.92 3.20 9.47
C VAL A 372 2.00 2.76 8.03
N PHE A 373 3.17 2.94 7.41
CA PHE A 373 3.47 2.48 6.06
C PHE A 373 4.19 1.13 6.12
N TYR A 374 3.80 0.20 5.25
CA TYR A 374 4.33 -1.16 5.19
C TYR A 374 5.22 -1.37 3.96
N THR A 375 5.91 -2.52 3.90
CA THR A 375 6.69 -2.90 2.72
C THR A 375 5.79 -3.12 1.51
N ASP A 376 4.62 -3.70 1.76
CA ASP A 376 3.63 -4.11 0.79
C ASP A 376 2.23 -3.71 1.27
N GLY A 377 1.33 -3.48 0.31
CA GLY A 377 -0.04 -3.07 0.59
C GLY A 377 -0.18 -1.62 1.04
N CYS A 378 -1.36 -1.30 1.54
CA CYS A 378 -1.74 0.06 1.92
C CYS A 378 -1.28 0.45 3.32
N SER A 379 -1.08 1.74 3.55
CA SER A 379 -0.89 2.26 4.90
C SER A 379 -2.15 2.08 5.73
N GLU A 380 -1.97 1.96 7.05
CA GLU A 380 -3.07 1.86 8.00
C GLU A 380 -2.97 2.99 9.02
N ILE A 381 -4.11 3.60 9.36
CA ILE A 381 -4.18 4.70 10.33
C ILE A 381 -4.90 4.27 11.60
N SER A 382 -4.36 4.68 12.74
CA SER A 382 -4.95 4.38 14.04
C SER A 382 -6.21 5.19 14.28
N THR A 383 -7.12 4.68 15.12
CA THR A 383 -8.14 5.54 15.74
C THR A 383 -7.49 6.64 16.58
N PRO A 384 -8.08 7.85 16.68
CA PRO A 384 -7.52 8.94 17.47
C PRO A 384 -7.32 8.61 18.95
N TYR A 385 -6.19 9.02 19.51
CA TYR A 385 -5.84 8.94 20.92
C TYR A 385 -5.70 10.35 21.54
N THR A 386 -6.52 10.67 22.54
CA THR A 386 -6.50 12.00 23.16
C THR A 386 -5.40 12.13 24.21
N ILE A 387 -4.52 13.12 24.03
CA ILE A 387 -3.55 13.56 25.03
C ILE A 387 -4.01 14.86 25.67
N VAL A 388 -3.85 14.95 27.00
CA VAL A 388 -4.04 16.18 27.77
C VAL A 388 -2.73 16.52 28.46
N ILE A 389 -1.98 17.46 27.87
CA ILE A 389 -0.81 18.05 28.51
C ILE A 389 -1.30 19.11 29.48
N SER A 390 -1.23 18.79 30.77
CA SER A 390 -1.39 19.79 31.82
C SER A 390 -0.16 20.68 31.80
N VAL A 391 -0.30 21.92 31.31
CA VAL A 391 0.71 22.95 31.57
C VAL A 391 0.71 23.12 33.09
N VAL A 392 1.74 22.63 33.76
CA VAL A 392 2.04 23.10 35.11
C VAL A 392 2.47 24.54 34.90
N ASN A 393 1.52 25.47 35.04
CA ASN A 393 1.87 26.87 35.18
C ASN A 393 2.89 26.92 36.33
N GLU A 394 4.10 27.41 36.06
CA GLU A 394 4.87 28.09 37.10
C GLU A 394 3.97 29.21 37.61
N LEU A 395 3.19 28.91 38.66
CA LEU A 395 2.42 29.90 39.37
C LEU A 395 3.45 30.81 40.05
N GLU A 396 3.31 32.10 39.77
CA GLU A 396 4.13 33.19 40.30
C GLU A 396 4.59 32.95 41.73
N GLU A 397 5.87 33.23 42.02
CA GLU A 397 6.55 33.23 43.33
C GLU A 397 5.88 34.11 44.41
N GLY A 398 4.66 34.61 44.19
CA GLY A 398 3.93 35.46 45.12
C GLY A 398 3.44 34.68 46.35
N ASN A 399 4.20 34.78 47.44
CA ASN A 399 3.84 34.51 48.85
C ASN A 399 4.38 33.22 49.50
N ILE A 400 5.40 32.56 48.94
CA ILE A 400 6.11 31.50 49.67
C ILE A 400 7.39 32.05 50.27
N ASN A 401 7.43 32.24 51.59
CA ASN A 401 8.65 32.61 52.32
C ASN A 401 9.04 31.53 53.31
N ILE A 402 10.30 31.09 53.24
CA ILE A 402 10.88 30.08 54.14
C ILE A 402 12.04 30.71 54.91
N TYR A 403 11.89 30.82 56.23
CA TYR A 403 12.87 31.54 57.07
C TYR A 403 12.91 31.05 58.52
N PRO A 404 14.02 31.25 59.25
CA PRO A 404 15.28 31.81 58.77
C PRO A 404 16.01 30.81 57.87
N ASN A 405 16.76 31.33 56.91
CA ASN A 405 17.71 30.56 56.12
C ASN A 405 19.00 31.41 55.98
N PRO A 406 20.09 31.08 56.69
CA PRO A 406 20.36 29.82 57.39
C PRO A 406 19.55 29.57 58.67
N VAL A 407 19.26 28.30 58.98
CA VAL A 407 18.45 27.83 60.13
C VAL A 407 19.28 27.05 61.15
N SER A 408 18.91 27.10 62.44
CA SER A 408 19.50 26.27 63.51
C SER A 408 18.59 25.14 64.01
N SER A 409 17.29 25.40 64.18
CA SER A 409 16.37 24.41 64.77
C SER A 409 15.00 24.38 64.11
N PHE A 410 14.40 25.52 63.79
CA PHE A 410 13.07 25.56 63.19
C PHE A 410 13.02 26.53 62.01
N ILE A 411 12.36 26.12 60.92
CA ILE A 411 11.96 27.02 59.83
C ILE A 411 10.47 27.35 59.95
N ASN A 412 10.10 28.58 59.60
CA ASN A 412 8.73 29.01 59.38
C ASN A 412 8.44 29.00 57.88
N LEU A 413 7.21 28.62 57.54
CA LEU A 413 6.70 28.52 56.18
C LEU A 413 5.51 29.48 56.05
N ASP A 414 5.74 30.65 55.45
CA ASP A 414 4.65 31.50 54.99
C ASP A 414 4.18 30.91 53.65
N LEU A 415 2.99 30.33 53.65
CA LEU A 415 2.41 29.62 52.52
C LEU A 415 1.15 30.36 52.03
N PRO A 416 0.85 30.32 50.72
CA PRO A 416 -0.20 31.12 50.11
C PRO A 416 -1.62 30.74 50.57
N ASP A 417 -1.81 29.56 51.15
CA ASP A 417 -3.07 29.13 51.74
C ASP A 417 -2.88 28.37 53.08
N ASN A 418 -3.98 28.01 53.73
CA ASN A 418 -3.98 27.22 54.98
C ASN A 418 -4.14 25.72 54.73
N LYS A 419 -3.77 25.21 53.54
CA LYS A 419 -3.80 23.77 53.25
C LYS A 419 -2.56 23.09 53.80
N LYS A 420 -2.60 21.76 53.80
CA LYS A 420 -1.45 20.92 54.16
C LYS A 420 -0.50 20.84 52.97
N TYR A 421 0.79 21.03 53.25
CA TYR A 421 1.85 20.85 52.28
C TYR A 421 2.70 19.66 52.70
N PHE A 422 3.06 18.82 51.72
CA PHE A 422 4.09 17.80 51.90
C PHE A 422 5.45 18.49 51.76
N VAL A 423 6.29 18.37 52.77
CA VAL A 423 7.65 18.92 52.77
C VAL A 423 8.63 17.77 52.66
N SER A 424 9.52 17.84 51.67
CA SER A 424 10.70 17.00 51.59
C SER A 424 11.97 17.83 51.72
N ILE A 425 12.93 17.36 52.51
CA ILE A 425 14.29 17.91 52.56
C ILE A 425 15.24 16.83 52.08
N MET A 426 16.00 17.13 51.03
CA MET A 426 17.00 16.25 50.41
C MET A 426 18.42 16.73 50.72
N ASP A 427 19.33 15.78 50.91
CA ASP A 427 20.77 16.07 50.91
C ASP A 427 21.32 16.29 49.49
N PHE A 428 22.63 16.58 49.38
CA PHE A 428 23.28 16.84 48.09
C PHE A 428 23.34 15.62 47.15
N THR A 429 23.07 14.41 47.65
CA THR A 429 22.98 13.19 46.84
C THR A 429 21.57 12.96 46.29
N GLY A 430 20.61 13.82 46.64
CA GLY A 430 19.20 13.69 46.28
C GLY A 430 18.43 12.72 47.19
N LYS A 431 19.00 12.30 48.32
CA LYS A 431 18.34 11.42 49.28
C LYS A 431 17.48 12.26 50.23
N ASP A 432 16.21 11.89 50.38
CA ASP A 432 15.32 12.49 51.37
C ASP A 432 15.84 12.20 52.80
N VAL A 433 16.15 13.25 53.53
CA VAL A 433 16.59 13.21 54.94
C VAL A 433 15.47 13.59 55.91
N LEU A 434 14.42 14.26 55.42
CA LEU A 434 13.20 14.54 56.16
C LEU A 434 12.02 14.57 55.20
N MET A 435 10.94 13.90 55.57
CA MET A 435 9.66 13.97 54.86
C MET A 435 8.52 14.10 55.86
N GLN A 436 7.70 15.14 55.69
CA GLN A 436 6.59 15.38 56.61
C GLN A 436 5.47 16.22 55.97
N LEU A 437 4.22 15.88 56.32
CA LEU A 437 3.08 16.79 56.13
C LEU A 437 3.09 17.86 57.22
N VAL A 438 3.20 19.12 56.82
CA VAL A 438 3.21 20.25 57.76
C VAL A 438 1.85 20.94 57.78
N ASP A 439 1.29 21.08 58.97
CA ASP A 439 0.02 21.76 59.27
C ASP A 439 0.19 23.08 60.04
N ASN A 440 1.27 23.21 60.82
CA ASN A 440 1.48 24.32 61.77
C ASN A 440 2.46 25.41 61.29
N LYS A 441 2.67 25.56 59.98
CA LYS A 441 3.57 26.58 59.35
C LYS A 441 4.98 26.66 59.96
N LYS A 442 5.40 25.63 60.69
CA LYS A 442 6.70 25.52 61.36
C LYS A 442 7.19 24.08 61.24
N LEU A 443 8.45 23.92 60.87
CA LEU A 443 9.09 22.62 60.69
C LEU A 443 10.36 22.54 61.53
N ASP A 444 10.49 21.46 62.31
CA ASP A 444 11.67 21.15 63.10
C ASP A 444 12.73 20.49 62.21
N VAL A 445 13.90 21.12 62.15
CA VAL A 445 15.08 20.68 61.40
C VAL A 445 16.30 20.53 62.32
N SER A 446 16.10 20.54 63.64
CA SER A 446 17.18 20.49 64.63
C SER A 446 17.99 19.20 64.56
N ALA A 447 17.37 18.10 64.15
CA ALA A 447 18.01 16.80 63.97
C ALA A 447 18.91 16.72 62.73
N LEU A 448 18.81 17.68 61.79
CA LEU A 448 19.64 17.69 60.60
C LEU A 448 21.07 18.18 60.93
N PRO A 449 22.11 17.45 60.45
CA PRO A 449 23.48 17.94 60.51
C PRO A 449 23.67 19.31 59.82
N SER A 450 24.70 20.05 60.22
CA SER A 450 25.07 21.28 59.52
C SER A 450 25.43 20.99 58.07
N GLY A 451 24.86 21.73 57.12
CA GLY A 451 24.98 21.40 55.70
C GLY A 451 24.04 22.19 54.79
N ILE A 452 24.17 21.92 53.49
CA ILE A 452 23.28 22.44 52.45
C ILE A 452 22.30 21.34 52.06
N TYR A 453 21.03 21.71 52.00
CA TYR A 453 19.92 20.82 51.64
C TYR A 453 19.06 21.49 50.56
N ILE A 454 18.28 20.68 49.87
CA ILE A 454 17.20 21.13 48.99
C ILE A 454 15.89 20.87 49.73
N LEU A 455 15.07 21.91 49.92
CA LEU A 455 13.74 21.80 50.47
C LEU A 455 12.72 21.90 49.33
N GLN A 456 11.84 20.92 49.24
CA GLN A 456 10.71 20.89 48.33
C GLN A 456 9.39 20.92 49.10
N LEU A 457 8.46 21.78 48.68
CA LEU A 457 7.08 21.85 49.14
C LEU A 457 6.17 21.36 48.02
N GLN A 458 5.25 20.46 48.32
CA GLN A 458 4.29 19.92 47.37
C GLN A 458 2.86 19.99 47.92
N SER A 459 1.94 20.45 47.08
CA SER A 459 0.48 20.34 47.25
C SER A 459 -0.13 19.74 45.98
N GLU A 460 -1.45 19.55 45.95
CA GLU A 460 -2.16 19.08 44.74
C GLU A 460 -1.94 19.98 43.51
N LYS A 461 -1.56 21.25 43.70
CA LYS A 461 -1.49 22.25 42.61
C LYS A 461 -0.15 22.97 42.50
N LEU A 462 0.80 22.67 43.38
CA LEU A 462 2.05 23.42 43.48
C LEU A 462 3.20 22.50 43.88
N VAL A 463 4.33 22.63 43.19
CA VAL A 463 5.65 22.16 43.65
C VAL A 463 6.58 23.38 43.72
N TYR A 464 7.16 23.64 44.88
CA TYR A 464 8.12 24.72 45.11
C TYR A 464 9.42 24.14 45.66
N THR A 465 10.57 24.58 45.14
CA THR A 465 11.88 24.06 45.56
C THR A 465 12.82 25.22 45.90
N THR A 466 13.50 25.14 47.05
CA THR A 466 14.48 26.14 47.46
C THR A 466 15.67 25.52 48.20
N LYS A 467 16.77 26.27 48.29
CA LYS A 467 17.96 25.86 49.05
C LYS A 467 17.76 26.13 50.54
N LEU A 468 18.10 25.17 51.39
CA LEU A 468 18.13 25.33 52.85
C LEU A 468 19.56 25.18 53.38
N VAL A 469 20.01 26.10 54.24
CA VAL A 469 21.32 26.07 54.88
C VAL A 469 21.14 25.82 56.37
N LYS A 470 21.56 24.66 56.87
CA LYS A 470 21.54 24.28 58.29
C LYS A 470 22.87 24.64 58.94
N ARG A 471 22.82 25.45 60.00
CA ARG A 471 23.98 25.77 60.85
C ARG A 471 24.24 24.70 61.89
#